data_AF-A0A858ASM1-F1
#
_entry.id   AF-A0A858ASM1-F1
#
_cell.length_a   1.000
_cell.length_b   1.000
_cell.length_c   1.000
_cell.angle_alpha   90.00
_cell.angle_beta   90.00
_cell.angle_gamma   90.00
#
_symmetry.space_group_name_H-M   'P 1'
#
loop_
_entity.id
_entity.type
_entity.pdbx_description
1 polymer ?
#
loop_
_entity_poly.entity_id
_entity_poly.type
_entity_poly.pdbx_seq_one_letter_code
_entity_poly.pdbx_strand_id
1 'polypeptide(L)'
;MPVNNSIISIEDNIVTARLNKNYFCDYIGLWNGVYLEFEAKETEKEFFNLNNIKKNQLEKLLLVDKNSGCGFILIYFHLYEKLFLLNIRELKELKNKKIPFSYFQDNFLEINLNGINFDFNEIFNHLVSYTL
;
A
#
# COMPACT_ATOMS: atom_id res chain seq x y z
N MET A 1 7.10 -5.50 -6.72
CA MET A 1 8.44 -5.97 -6.36
C MET A 1 8.42 -7.50 -6.42
N PRO A 2 9.43 -8.18 -7.00
CA PRO A 2 9.40 -9.63 -7.12
C PRO A 2 9.34 -10.32 -5.75
N VAL A 3 8.73 -11.52 -5.73
CA VAL A 3 8.64 -12.33 -4.52
C VAL A 3 10.04 -12.78 -4.10
N ASN A 4 10.42 -12.48 -2.85
CA ASN A 4 11.70 -12.89 -2.30
C ASN A 4 11.76 -14.41 -2.15
N ASN A 5 12.78 -15.05 -2.73
CA ASN A 5 12.97 -16.49 -2.66
C ASN A 5 14.46 -16.87 -2.61
N SER A 6 14.72 -18.10 -2.18
CA SER A 6 16.03 -18.74 -2.28
C SER A 6 15.88 -19.97 -3.16
N ILE A 7 16.64 -20.00 -4.25
CA ILE A 7 16.67 -21.13 -5.18
C ILE A 7 17.27 -22.34 -4.45
N ILE A 8 16.58 -23.48 -4.52
CA ILE A 8 17.02 -24.76 -3.97
C ILE A 8 17.69 -25.58 -5.09
N SER A 9 17.04 -25.69 -6.25
CA SER A 9 17.56 -26.42 -7.40
C SER A 9 17.01 -25.86 -8.72
N ILE A 10 17.74 -26.14 -9.80
CA ILE A 10 17.33 -25.85 -11.18
C ILE A 10 17.55 -27.14 -11.98
N GLU A 11 16.48 -27.69 -12.54
CA GLU A 11 16.49 -28.89 -13.40
C GLU A 11 15.83 -28.52 -14.72
N ASP A 12 16.62 -28.47 -15.80
CA ASP A 12 16.23 -27.92 -17.10
C ASP A 12 15.55 -26.54 -16.98
N ASN A 13 14.24 -26.49 -17.19
CA ASN A 13 13.42 -25.27 -17.17
C ASN A 13 12.57 -25.15 -15.89
N ILE A 14 12.84 -25.99 -14.88
CA ILE A 14 12.12 -26.03 -13.60
C ILE A 14 13.01 -25.46 -12.50
N VAL A 15 12.51 -24.42 -11.82
CA VAL A 15 13.18 -23.82 -10.66
C VAL A 15 12.41 -24.21 -9.40
N THR A 16 13.08 -24.91 -8.49
CA THR A 16 12.54 -25.18 -7.14
C THR A 16 13.09 -24.14 -6.18
N ALA A 17 12.23 -23.41 -5.47
CA ALA A 17 12.65 -22.35 -4.56
C ALA A 17 11.86 -22.36 -3.26
N ARG A 18 12.52 -21.90 -2.17
CA ARG A 18 11.87 -21.59 -0.89
C ARG A 18 11.45 -20.13 -0.88
N LEU A 19 10.20 -19.86 -0.55
CA LEU A 19 9.72 -18.50 -0.34
C LEU A 19 10.31 -17.92 0.96
N ASN A 20 10.86 -16.73 0.86
CA ASN A 20 11.40 -15.98 1.99
C ASN A 20 10.44 -14.88 2.41
N LYS A 21 10.57 -14.43 3.66
CA LYS A 21 9.82 -13.28 4.12
C LYS A 21 10.30 -12.03 3.37
N ASN A 22 9.36 -11.29 2.81
CA ASN A 22 9.65 -10.03 2.15
C ASN A 22 9.71 -8.88 3.16
N TYR A 23 10.69 -7.99 2.97
CA TYR A 23 10.89 -6.82 3.82
C TYR A 23 10.22 -5.56 3.27
N PHE A 24 10.20 -5.42 1.94
CA PHE A 24 9.57 -4.29 1.28
C PHE A 24 8.09 -4.56 0.99
N CYS A 25 7.37 -3.49 0.68
CA CYS A 25 6.03 -3.55 0.13
C CYS A 25 6.03 -3.99 -1.35
N ASP A 26 4.82 -4.23 -1.86
CA ASP A 26 4.64 -4.71 -3.23
C ASP A 26 4.99 -3.64 -4.28
N TYR A 27 4.88 -2.34 -3.96
CA TYR A 27 5.17 -1.25 -4.89
C TYR A 27 6.19 -0.26 -4.31
N ILE A 28 7.20 0.08 -5.11
CA ILE A 28 8.30 0.98 -4.76
C ILE A 28 8.61 1.86 -5.97
N GLY A 29 8.90 3.13 -5.76
CA GLY A 29 9.27 4.05 -6.81
C GLY A 29 9.99 5.29 -6.32
N LEU A 30 10.31 6.16 -7.27
CA LEU A 30 10.83 7.50 -7.04
C LEU A 30 9.94 8.48 -7.80
N TRP A 31 9.56 9.56 -7.15
CA TRP A 31 8.79 10.64 -7.77
C TRP A 31 9.37 11.99 -7.36
N ASN A 32 9.79 12.80 -8.34
CA ASN A 32 10.40 14.11 -8.10
C ASN A 32 11.49 14.11 -7.00
N GLY A 33 12.34 13.08 -6.99
CA GLY A 33 13.43 12.92 -6.02
C GLY A 33 13.02 12.35 -4.65
N VAL A 34 11.73 12.08 -4.41
CA VAL A 34 11.23 11.47 -3.17
C VAL A 34 10.99 9.98 -3.36
N TYR A 35 11.46 9.19 -2.39
CA TYR A 35 11.22 7.75 -2.33
C TYR A 35 9.76 7.46 -1.99
N LEU A 36 9.09 6.65 -2.81
CA LEU A 36 7.72 6.20 -2.60
C LEU A 36 7.72 4.69 -2.35
N GLU A 37 6.95 4.24 -1.37
CA GLU A 37 6.70 2.82 -1.16
C GLU A 37 5.30 2.61 -0.61
N PHE A 38 4.55 1.67 -1.18
CA PHE A 38 3.17 1.46 -0.80
C PHE A 38 2.67 0.03 -0.98
N GLU A 39 1.58 -0.26 -0.28
CA GLU A 39 0.87 -1.52 -0.32
C GLU A 39 -0.54 -1.30 -0.89
N ALA A 40 -1.01 -2.21 -1.74
CA ALA A 40 -2.41 -2.23 -2.18
C ALA A 40 -3.15 -3.37 -1.49
N LYS A 41 -4.33 -3.07 -0.94
CA LYS A 41 -5.21 -4.03 -0.27
C LYS A 41 -6.64 -3.84 -0.75
N GLU A 42 -7.45 -4.85 -0.52
CA GLU A 42 -8.84 -4.85 -0.92
C GLU A 42 -9.73 -5.52 0.12
N THR A 43 -11.03 -5.25 0.02
CA THR A 43 -12.04 -5.92 0.84
C THR A 43 -13.37 -6.04 0.11
N GLU A 44 -14.02 -7.19 0.30
CA GLU A 44 -15.40 -7.46 -0.14
C GLU A 44 -16.43 -7.18 0.97
N LYS A 45 -16.02 -6.47 2.02
CA LYS A 45 -16.87 -6.16 3.18
C LYS A 45 -17.18 -4.68 3.24
N GLU A 46 -18.21 -4.32 4.01
CA GLU A 46 -18.56 -2.93 4.30
C GLU A 46 -17.57 -2.22 5.26
N PHE A 47 -16.46 -2.87 5.58
CA PHE A 47 -15.39 -2.34 6.43
C PHE A 47 -14.05 -2.94 6.02
N PHE A 48 -12.97 -2.20 6.25
CA PHE A 48 -11.62 -2.75 6.16
C PHE A 48 -11.12 -3.19 7.54
N ASN A 49 -10.48 -4.36 7.60
CA ASN A 49 -9.83 -4.84 8.83
C ASN A 49 -8.34 -4.54 8.77
N LEU A 50 -7.83 -3.67 9.65
CA LEU A 50 -6.42 -3.30 9.73
C LEU A 50 -5.50 -4.51 9.95
N ASN A 51 -5.98 -5.62 10.51
CA ASN A 51 -5.20 -6.86 10.61
C ASN A 51 -4.83 -7.47 9.24
N ASN A 52 -5.47 -7.03 8.15
CA ASN A 52 -5.12 -7.43 6.79
C ASN A 52 -3.80 -6.78 6.32
N ILE A 53 -3.31 -5.76 7.03
CA ILE A 53 -2.00 -5.17 6.83
C ILE A 53 -1.01 -5.93 7.73
N LYS A 54 -0.03 -6.59 7.12
CA LYS A 54 0.94 -7.37 7.91
C LYS A 54 1.82 -6.41 8.70
N LYS A 55 2.20 -6.80 9.93
CA LYS A 55 3.03 -5.97 10.82
C LYS A 55 4.32 -5.48 10.17
N ASN A 56 5.00 -6.33 9.40
CA ASN A 56 6.22 -5.95 8.69
C ASN A 56 5.98 -4.91 7.60
N GLN A 57 4.83 -4.95 6.91
CA GLN A 57 4.47 -3.92 5.92
C GLN A 57 4.26 -2.57 6.63
N LEU A 58 3.56 -2.57 7.76
CA LEU A 58 3.37 -1.36 8.56
C LEU A 58 4.70 -0.79 9.08
N GLU A 59 5.56 -1.63 9.66
CA GLU A 59 6.89 -1.24 10.14
C GLU A 59 7.75 -0.65 9.02
N LYS A 60 7.65 -1.22 7.82
CA LYS A 60 8.38 -0.74 6.64
C LYS A 60 7.88 0.64 6.20
N LEU A 61 6.58 0.84 6.06
CA LEU A 61 6.00 2.13 5.67
C LEU A 61 6.31 3.23 6.70
N LEU A 62 6.29 2.90 8.00
CA LEU A 62 6.71 3.82 9.06
C LEU A 62 8.19 4.18 8.96
N LEU A 63 9.05 3.23 8.59
CA LEU A 63 10.47 3.50 8.36
C LEU A 63 10.67 4.44 7.17
N VAL A 64 9.88 4.29 6.11
CA VAL A 64 9.94 5.16 4.93
C VAL A 64 9.61 6.60 5.30
N ASP A 65 8.49 6.84 5.98
CA ASP A 65 8.10 8.18 6.46
C ASP A 65 9.12 8.78 7.42
N LYS A 66 9.68 7.97 8.32
CA LYS A 66 10.78 8.41 9.22
C LYS A 66 12.02 8.92 8.46
N ASN A 67 12.27 8.43 7.24
CA ASN A 67 13.43 8.81 6.44
C ASN A 67 13.07 9.76 5.28
N SER A 68 12.02 10.58 5.45
CA SER A 68 11.60 11.57 4.44
C SER A 68 11.21 10.97 3.08
N GLY A 69 10.82 9.70 3.07
CA GLY A 69 10.09 9.09 1.96
C GLY A 69 8.59 9.13 2.22
N CYS A 70 7.80 8.80 1.22
CA CYS A 70 6.35 8.71 1.35
C CYS A 70 5.92 7.24 1.43
N GLY A 71 5.43 6.85 2.60
CA GLY A 71 4.78 5.57 2.84
C GLY A 71 3.26 5.72 2.84
N PHE A 72 2.54 4.91 2.07
CA PHE A 72 1.08 4.95 2.04
C PHE A 72 0.49 3.56 1.72
N ILE A 73 -0.83 3.44 1.81
CA ILE A 73 -1.58 2.26 1.37
C ILE A 73 -2.75 2.68 0.49
N LEU A 74 -3.12 1.80 -0.43
CA LEU A 74 -4.34 1.89 -1.21
C LEU A 74 -5.30 0.81 -0.74
N ILE A 75 -6.57 1.16 -0.49
CA ILE A 75 -7.61 0.24 -0.07
C ILE A 75 -8.78 0.29 -1.04
N TYR A 76 -9.02 -0.82 -1.73
CA TYR A 76 -10.16 -0.98 -2.63
C TYR A 76 -11.34 -1.68 -1.92
N PHE A 77 -12.53 -1.10 -2.02
CA PHE A 77 -13.77 -1.69 -1.55
C PHE A 77 -14.57 -2.23 -2.73
N HIS A 78 -14.62 -3.56 -2.88
CA HIS A 78 -15.33 -4.21 -3.99
C HIS A 78 -16.82 -3.93 -4.01
N LEU A 79 -17.48 -3.92 -2.84
CA LEU A 79 -18.93 -3.68 -2.75
C LEU A 79 -19.35 -2.29 -3.24
N TYR A 80 -18.42 -1.34 -3.23
CA TYR A 80 -18.69 0.06 -3.55
C TYR A 80 -17.92 0.55 -4.77
N GLU A 81 -17.09 -0.31 -5.37
CA GLU A 81 -16.18 0.00 -6.48
C GLU A 81 -15.35 1.26 -6.25
N LYS A 82 -14.82 1.42 -5.03
CA LYS A 82 -14.13 2.64 -4.60
C LYS A 82 -12.73 2.35 -4.08
N LEU A 83 -11.79 3.20 -4.47
CA LEU A 83 -10.39 3.15 -4.04
C LEU A 83 -10.10 4.34 -3.11
N PHE A 84 -9.43 4.08 -2.00
CA PHE A 84 -9.02 5.11 -1.06
C PHE A 84 -7.51 5.09 -0.86
N LEU A 85 -6.93 6.28 -0.72
CA LEU A 85 -5.55 6.48 -0.31
C LEU A 85 -5.49 6.82 1.16
N LEU A 86 -4.61 6.13 1.88
CA LEU A 86 -4.28 6.44 3.26
C LEU A 86 -2.76 6.61 3.35
N ASN A 87 -2.29 7.80 3.74
CA ASN A 87 -0.90 7.98 4.10
C ASN A 87 -0.60 7.28 5.44
N ILE A 88 0.67 6.97 5.68
CA ILE A 88 1.05 6.20 6.89
C ILE A 88 0.77 6.95 8.20
N ARG A 89 0.71 8.29 8.17
CA ARG A 89 0.42 9.12 9.35
C ARG A 89 -1.06 8.97 9.72
N GLU A 90 -1.97 9.03 8.75
CA GLU A 90 -3.40 8.73 8.92
C GLU A 90 -3.62 7.32 9.46
N LEU A 91 -2.94 6.33 8.88
CA LEU A 91 -3.04 4.93 9.31
C LEU A 91 -2.64 4.75 10.79
N LYS A 92 -1.66 5.53 11.26
CA LYS A 92 -1.15 5.48 12.64
C LYS A 92 -2.13 6.05 13.67
N GLU A 93 -2.99 6.98 13.28
CA GLU A 93 -3.99 7.59 14.16
C GLU A 93 -5.22 6.68 14.38
N LEU A 94 -5.38 5.63 13.57
CA LEU A 94 -6.48 4.69 13.70
C LEU A 94 -6.35 3.81 14.95
N LYS A 95 -7.33 3.93 15.84
CA LYS A 95 -7.40 3.16 17.11
C LYS A 95 -8.18 1.86 16.96
N ASN A 96 -9.17 1.82 16.06
CA ASN A 96 -10.05 0.68 15.85
C ASN A 96 -9.49 -0.25 14.77
N LYS A 97 -9.62 -1.57 14.96
CA LYS A 97 -9.14 -2.55 13.96
C LYS A 97 -10.07 -2.69 12.76
N LYS A 98 -11.37 -2.50 12.95
CA LYS A 98 -12.36 -2.53 11.86
C LYS A 98 -12.79 -1.10 11.57
N ILE A 99 -12.56 -0.65 10.34
CA ILE A 99 -12.86 0.70 9.89
C ILE A 99 -14.00 0.62 8.87
N PRO A 100 -15.20 1.11 9.20
CA PRO A 100 -16.35 1.09 8.29
C PRO A 100 -16.09 1.91 7.03
N PHE A 101 -16.71 1.53 5.91
CA PHE A 101 -16.62 2.26 4.64
C PHE A 101 -17.01 3.73 4.78
N SER A 102 -18.05 4.07 5.55
CA SER A 102 -18.43 5.47 5.79
C SER A 102 -17.28 6.30 6.38
N TYR A 103 -16.49 5.71 7.29
CA TYR A 103 -15.32 6.38 7.82
C TYR A 103 -14.28 6.68 6.74
N PHE A 104 -14.10 5.78 5.76
CA PHE A 104 -13.23 6.05 4.61
C PHE A 104 -13.72 7.22 3.78
N GLN A 105 -15.02 7.27 3.49
CA GLN A 105 -15.62 8.36 2.72
C GLN A 105 -15.45 9.72 3.39
N ASP A 106 -15.58 9.76 4.72
CA ASP A 106 -15.57 11.01 5.47
C ASP A 106 -14.15 11.49 5.81
N ASN A 107 -13.15 10.59 5.82
CA ASN A 107 -11.83 10.90 6.40
C ASN A 107 -10.64 10.67 5.46
N PHE A 108 -10.80 9.96 4.34
CA PHE A 108 -9.68 9.61 3.47
C PHE A 108 -9.92 10.05 2.03
N LEU A 109 -8.82 10.24 1.30
CA LEU A 109 -8.86 10.66 -0.09
C LEU A 109 -9.42 9.52 -0.96
N GLU A 110 -10.63 9.71 -1.48
CA GLU A 110 -11.19 8.85 -2.52
C GLU A 110 -10.48 9.11 -3.84
N ILE A 111 -10.01 8.02 -4.45
CA ILE A 111 -9.37 8.02 -5.75
C ILE A 111 -10.43 7.68 -6.80
N ASN A 112 -10.61 8.60 -7.76
CA ASN A 112 -11.51 8.34 -8.89
C ASN A 112 -10.86 7.37 -9.88
N LEU A 113 -11.50 6.23 -10.08
CA LEU A 113 -11.13 5.24 -11.09
C LEU A 113 -11.82 5.63 -12.40
N ASN A 114 -11.15 6.44 -13.24
CA ASN A 114 -11.63 6.76 -14.58
C ASN A 114 -11.47 5.53 -15.52
N GLY A 115 -12.28 4.50 -15.32
CA GLY A 115 -12.16 3.21 -16.00
C GLY A 115 -10.98 2.39 -15.47
N ILE A 116 -10.18 1.79 -16.37
CA ILE A 116 -9.02 0.93 -16.00
C ILE A 116 -7.77 1.77 -15.71
N ASN A 117 -7.70 3.00 -16.23
CA ASN A 117 -6.51 3.85 -16.11
C ASN A 117 -6.69 4.86 -14.99
N PHE A 118 -5.73 4.83 -14.08
CA PHE A 118 -5.65 5.71 -12.94
C PHE A 118 -4.38 6.56 -13.08
N ASP A 119 -4.53 7.89 -13.08
CA ASP A 119 -3.39 8.81 -13.15
C ASP A 119 -2.81 9.03 -11.75
N PHE A 120 -1.65 8.43 -11.51
CA PHE A 120 -0.94 8.58 -10.25
C PHE A 120 -0.28 9.95 -10.07
N ASN A 121 -0.13 10.76 -11.13
CA ASN A 121 0.66 11.99 -11.09
C ASN A 121 0.11 12.99 -10.07
N GLU A 122 -1.20 13.25 -10.08
CA GLU A 122 -1.84 14.19 -9.15
C GLU A 122 -1.65 13.73 -7.69
N ILE A 123 -1.74 12.42 -7.47
CA ILE A 123 -1.63 11.83 -6.15
C ILE A 123 -0.20 11.79 -5.65
N PHE A 124 0.75 11.46 -6.51
CA PHE A 124 2.16 11.51 -6.14
C PHE A 124 2.61 12.95 -5.89
N ASN A 125 2.13 13.93 -6.67
CA ASN A 125 2.37 15.34 -6.39
C ASN A 125 1.78 15.77 -5.04
N HIS A 126 0.53 15.36 -4.75
CA HIS A 126 -0.11 15.60 -3.46
C HIS A 126 0.71 14.99 -2.31
N LEU A 127 1.04 13.70 -2.40
CA LEU A 127 1.81 12.97 -1.39
C LEU A 127 3.21 13.56 -1.14
N VAL A 128 3.94 13.90 -2.21
CA VAL A 128 5.29 14.46 -2.11
C VAL A 128 5.27 15.85 -1.48
N SER A 129 4.22 16.65 -1.72
CA SER A 129 4.10 17.99 -1.13
C SER A 129 4.00 18.01 0.41
N TYR A 130 3.58 16.91 1.05
CA TYR A 130 3.57 16.76 2.52
C TYR A 130 4.87 16.20 3.11
N THR A 131 5.79 15.81 2.23
CA THR A 131 7.07 15.19 2.60
C THR A 131 8.21 16.21 2.59
N LEU A 132 8.11 17.24 1.74
CA LEU A 132 9.01 18.39 1.65
C LEU A 132 8.57 19.51 2.61
#